data_AF-A0A5S6QH39-F1
#
_entry.id   AF-A0A5S6QH39-F1
#
_cell.length_a   1.000
_cell.length_b   1.000
_cell.length_c   1.000
_cell.angle_alpha   90.00
_cell.angle_beta   90.00
_cell.angle_gamma   90.00
#
_symmetry.space_group_name_H-M   'P 1'
#
loop_
_entity.id
_entity.type
_entity.pdbx_description
1 polymer ?
#
loop_
_entity_poly.entity_id
_entity_poly.type
_entity_poly.pdbx_seq_one_letter_code
_entity_poly.pdbx_strand_id
1 'polypeptide(L)'
;MKVTVVLSLAYLACISAAKTEQEQMERITRILKPTSADQNMRDALFDRINKAEKVCKEGKCKDLQAKLVAGEQIDGFAKLLQEYDECMAECRQKENRSFDLLKEIEKKPDYWKNLQEIKREMSLKDALVYWTEIASEFKILEEEEQKYDSAMEKLKLTKEETERKENLDAEIRKQDQTCKTTKCAGQRQAILAAVKPEDQVSAAENFFECMKECKKSMNDKVRELDKLLEREDYVANMEEVRSEVSVLEALQYFDEIKADLELA
;
A
#
# COMPACT_ATOMS: atom_id res chain seq x y z
N MET A 1 36.46 31.34 -17.20
CA MET A 1 35.94 29.99 -17.52
C MET A 1 36.09 28.96 -16.39
N LYS A 2 36.98 29.13 -15.39
CA LYS A 2 37.08 28.20 -14.24
C LYS A 2 36.11 28.51 -13.09
N VAL A 3 35.75 29.78 -12.88
CA VAL A 3 34.82 30.20 -11.80
C VAL A 3 33.38 29.81 -12.08
N THR A 4 32.96 29.84 -13.36
CA THR A 4 31.60 29.46 -13.79
C THR A 4 31.31 27.96 -13.63
N VAL A 5 32.33 27.11 -13.80
CA VAL A 5 32.20 25.65 -13.65
C VAL A 5 32.14 25.23 -12.17
N VAL A 6 32.84 25.94 -11.29
CA VAL A 6 32.79 25.67 -9.84
C VAL A 6 31.46 26.10 -9.23
N LEU A 7 30.89 27.23 -9.68
CA LEU A 7 29.57 27.68 -9.26
C LEU A 7 28.45 26.72 -9.73
N SER A 8 28.53 26.16 -10.94
CA SER A 8 27.53 25.21 -11.43
C SER A 8 27.59 23.85 -10.73
N LEU A 9 28.79 23.38 -10.37
CA LEU A 9 28.95 22.13 -9.61
C LEU A 9 28.47 22.26 -8.15
N ALA A 10 28.75 23.39 -7.49
CA ALA A 10 28.24 23.65 -6.15
C ALA A 10 26.70 23.77 -6.13
N TYR A 11 26.12 24.40 -7.16
CA TYR A 11 24.67 24.51 -7.30
C TYR A 11 23.99 23.15 -7.51
N LEU A 12 24.57 22.29 -8.35
CA LEU A 12 24.08 20.92 -8.56
C LEU A 12 24.18 20.06 -7.30
N ALA A 13 25.27 20.18 -6.53
CA ALA A 13 25.44 19.45 -5.27
C ALA A 13 24.43 19.89 -4.20
N CYS A 14 24.14 21.20 -4.11
CA CYS A 14 23.12 21.73 -3.21
C CYS A 14 21.71 21.27 -3.60
N ILE A 15 21.39 21.20 -4.90
CA ILE A 15 20.11 20.68 -5.38
C ILE A 15 19.96 19.19 -5.04
N SER A 16 21.01 18.39 -5.25
CA SER A 16 20.96 16.96 -4.89
C SER A 16 20.82 16.76 -3.38
N ALA A 17 21.52 17.54 -2.56
CA ALA A 17 21.41 17.45 -1.11
C ALA A 17 20.01 17.89 -0.62
N ALA A 18 19.48 18.99 -1.15
CA ALA A 18 18.13 19.45 -0.83
C ALA A 18 17.06 18.42 -1.25
N LYS A 19 17.24 17.77 -2.40
CA LYS A 19 16.36 16.69 -2.86
C LYS A 19 16.37 15.50 -1.88
N THR A 20 17.55 15.09 -1.41
CA THR A 20 17.66 14.01 -0.43
C THR A 20 17.07 14.36 0.94
N GLU A 21 17.20 15.61 1.39
CA GLU A 21 16.60 16.07 2.66
C GLU A 21 15.06 16.08 2.57
N GLN A 22 14.52 16.47 1.42
CA GLN A 22 13.09 16.48 1.18
C GLN A 22 12.51 15.06 1.11
N GLU A 23 13.15 14.15 0.38
CA GLU A 23 12.78 12.73 0.32
C GLU A 23 12.79 12.07 1.71
N GLN A 24 13.82 12.37 2.53
CA GLN A 24 13.88 11.92 3.91
C GLN A 24 12.71 12.44 4.74
N MET A 25 12.38 13.73 4.63
CA MET A 25 11.25 14.30 5.35
C MET A 25 9.90 13.75 4.91
N GLU A 26 9.72 13.41 3.64
CA GLU A 26 8.49 12.75 3.16
C GLU A 26 8.32 11.39 3.83
N ARG A 27 9.39 10.59 3.93
CA ARG A 27 9.38 9.32 4.66
C ARG A 27 9.11 9.50 6.15
N ILE A 28 9.77 10.46 6.80
CA ILE A 28 9.51 10.78 8.22
C ILE A 28 8.06 11.22 8.43
N THR A 29 7.53 12.01 7.50
CA THR A 29 6.11 12.44 7.53
C THR A 29 5.18 11.24 7.43
N ARG A 30 5.46 10.27 6.55
CA ARG A 30 4.69 9.02 6.46
C ARG A 30 4.66 8.24 7.78
N ILE A 31 5.80 8.20 8.49
CA ILE A 31 5.94 7.47 9.76
C ILE A 31 5.28 8.24 10.92
N LEU A 32 5.58 9.52 11.09
CA LEU A 32 5.23 10.27 12.31
C LEU A 32 3.92 11.05 12.23
N LYS A 33 3.51 11.54 11.06
CA LYS A 33 2.31 12.36 10.96
C LYS A 33 1.10 11.50 11.36
N PRO A 34 0.30 11.92 12.37
CA PRO A 34 -0.95 11.22 12.68
C PRO A 34 -1.94 11.35 11.52
N THR A 35 -2.60 10.26 11.20
CA THR A 35 -3.58 10.13 10.10
C THR A 35 -4.82 9.37 10.58
N SER A 36 -5.89 9.37 9.78
CA SER A 36 -7.05 8.49 10.01
C SER A 36 -6.68 7.01 9.89
N ALA A 37 -5.73 6.67 9.03
CA ALA A 37 -5.19 5.32 8.91
C ALA A 37 -4.53 4.83 10.22
N ASP A 38 -3.92 5.73 11.00
CA ASP A 38 -3.40 5.37 12.32
C ASP A 38 -4.51 4.99 13.30
N GLN A 39 -5.68 5.64 13.23
CA GLN A 39 -6.84 5.25 14.04
C GLN A 39 -7.33 3.85 13.67
N ASN A 40 -7.49 3.58 12.38
CA ASN A 40 -7.88 2.26 11.88
C ASN A 40 -6.88 1.17 12.30
N MET A 41 -5.58 1.47 12.22
CA MET A 41 -4.52 0.58 12.66
C MET A 41 -4.57 0.33 14.18
N ARG A 42 -4.84 1.36 15.00
CA ARG A 42 -5.06 1.16 16.45
C ARG A 42 -6.23 0.23 16.73
N ASP A 43 -7.36 0.47 16.08
CA ASP A 43 -8.58 -0.32 16.30
C ASP A 43 -8.35 -1.79 15.91
N ALA A 44 -7.71 -2.04 14.77
CA ALA A 44 -7.33 -3.39 14.31
C ALA A 44 -6.35 -4.08 15.29
N LEU A 45 -5.37 -3.35 15.82
CA LEU A 45 -4.42 -3.88 16.80
C LEU A 45 -5.12 -4.23 18.12
N PHE A 46 -6.02 -3.36 18.60
CA PHE A 46 -6.82 -3.64 19.79
C PHE A 46 -7.69 -4.88 19.62
N ASP A 47 -8.37 -5.02 18.48
CA ASP A 47 -9.19 -6.19 18.19
C ASP A 47 -8.38 -7.47 18.16
N ARG A 48 -7.19 -7.43 17.53
CA ARG A 48 -6.27 -8.57 17.48
C ARG A 48 -5.77 -8.97 18.87
N ILE A 49 -5.34 -8.00 19.67
CA ILE A 49 -4.91 -8.22 21.05
C ILE A 49 -6.06 -8.79 21.88
N ASN A 50 -7.25 -8.18 21.80
CA ASN A 50 -8.43 -8.62 22.53
C ASN A 50 -8.83 -10.06 22.16
N LYS A 51 -8.77 -10.41 20.88
CA LYS A 51 -9.04 -11.77 20.40
C LYS A 51 -8.05 -12.78 20.97
N ALA A 52 -6.76 -12.46 20.99
CA ALA A 52 -5.74 -13.32 21.59
C ALA A 52 -5.92 -13.46 23.10
N GLU A 53 -6.20 -12.35 23.80
CA GLU A 53 -6.44 -12.36 25.24
C GLU A 53 -7.71 -13.12 25.62
N LYS A 54 -8.77 -13.05 24.80
CA LYS A 54 -10.06 -13.71 25.06
C LYS A 54 -9.91 -15.21 25.31
N VAL A 55 -9.06 -15.87 24.53
CA VAL A 55 -8.77 -17.31 24.68
C VAL A 55 -8.30 -17.64 26.09
N CYS A 56 -7.53 -16.74 26.71
CA CYS A 56 -6.97 -16.95 28.04
C CYS A 56 -7.88 -16.43 29.15
N LYS A 57 -8.55 -15.30 28.92
CA LYS A 57 -9.60 -14.76 29.80
C LYS A 57 -10.74 -15.76 30.01
N GLU A 58 -11.15 -16.48 28.96
CA GLU A 58 -12.25 -17.44 29.03
C GLU A 58 -11.78 -18.88 29.32
N GLY A 59 -10.49 -19.14 29.16
CA GLY A 59 -9.85 -20.43 29.42
C GLY A 59 -9.05 -20.42 30.72
N LYS A 60 -7.72 -20.49 30.59
CA LYS A 60 -6.80 -20.75 31.71
C LYS A 60 -6.78 -19.67 32.81
N CYS A 61 -7.16 -18.43 32.52
CA CYS A 61 -7.15 -17.31 33.47
C CYS A 61 -8.56 -16.91 33.95
N LYS A 62 -9.59 -17.70 33.61
CA LYS A 62 -10.99 -17.37 33.87
C LYS A 62 -11.30 -17.12 35.34
N ASP A 63 -10.78 -17.95 36.24
CA ASP A 63 -11.06 -17.83 37.67
C ASP A 63 -10.41 -16.57 38.27
N LEU A 64 -9.20 -16.22 37.82
CA LEU A 64 -8.51 -14.99 38.21
C LEU A 64 -9.24 -13.74 37.67
N GLN A 65 -9.69 -13.79 36.41
CA GLN A 65 -10.49 -12.74 35.79
C GLN A 65 -11.81 -12.51 36.55
N ALA A 66 -12.51 -13.59 36.94
CA ALA A 66 -13.77 -13.50 37.68
C ALA A 66 -13.58 -12.83 39.05
N LYS A 67 -12.49 -13.14 39.77
CA LYS A 67 -12.14 -12.50 41.04
C LYS A 67 -11.84 -11.01 40.88
N LEU A 68 -11.12 -10.63 39.81
CA LEU A 68 -10.82 -9.23 39.51
C LEU A 68 -12.10 -8.43 39.23
N VAL A 69 -13.03 -8.98 38.43
CA VAL A 69 -14.30 -8.33 38.11
C VAL A 69 -15.22 -8.23 39.32
N ALA A 70 -15.20 -9.22 40.22
CA ALA A 70 -16.01 -9.22 41.44
C ALA A 70 -15.54 -8.18 42.47
N GLY A 71 -14.33 -7.64 42.35
CA GLY A 71 -13.79 -6.59 43.21
C GLY A 71 -13.41 -7.08 44.61
N GLU A 72 -12.38 -7.93 44.71
CA GLU A 72 -11.80 -8.31 46.02
C GLU A 72 -11.29 -7.10 46.82
N GLN A 73 -11.24 -7.24 48.15
CA GLN A 73 -10.74 -6.19 49.05
C GLN A 73 -9.33 -5.72 48.66
N ILE A 74 -9.08 -4.41 48.86
CA ILE A 74 -7.85 -3.70 48.47
C ILE A 74 -6.57 -4.44 48.91
N ASP A 75 -6.61 -5.09 50.08
CA ASP A 75 -5.46 -5.76 50.71
C ASP A 75 -4.97 -7.02 49.97
N GLY A 76 -5.64 -7.46 48.90
CA GLY A 76 -5.21 -8.54 48.02
C GLY A 76 -5.14 -8.19 46.53
N PHE A 77 -5.64 -7.01 46.13
CA PHE A 77 -5.84 -6.66 44.73
C PHE A 77 -4.53 -6.67 43.91
N ALA A 78 -3.46 -6.10 44.45
CA ALA A 78 -2.17 -6.06 43.76
C ALA A 78 -1.61 -7.47 43.48
N LYS A 79 -1.77 -8.40 44.44
CA LYS A 79 -1.35 -9.79 44.29
C LYS A 79 -2.22 -10.53 43.26
N LEU A 80 -3.53 -10.34 43.33
CA LEU A 80 -4.47 -10.93 42.37
C LEU A 80 -4.21 -10.42 40.94
N LEU A 81 -3.92 -9.13 40.78
CA LEU A 81 -3.54 -8.53 39.50
C LEU A 81 -2.24 -9.13 38.97
N GLN A 82 -1.23 -9.28 39.83
CA GLN A 82 0.03 -9.93 39.45
C GLN A 82 -0.19 -11.38 38.99
N GLU A 83 -0.94 -12.18 39.75
CA GLU A 83 -1.24 -13.57 39.39
C GLU A 83 -2.01 -13.65 38.05
N TYR A 84 -2.93 -12.72 37.82
CA TYR A 84 -3.64 -12.61 36.55
C TYR A 84 -2.71 -12.21 35.39
N ASP A 85 -1.84 -11.23 35.58
CA ASP A 85 -0.88 -10.81 34.56
C ASP A 85 0.11 -11.91 34.21
N GLU A 86 0.61 -12.65 35.20
CA GLU A 86 1.43 -13.84 35.01
C GLU A 86 0.69 -14.93 34.21
N CYS A 87 -0.59 -15.16 34.51
CA CYS A 87 -1.42 -16.09 33.74
C CYS A 87 -1.61 -15.65 32.27
N MET A 88 -1.83 -14.36 32.06
CA MET A 88 -2.07 -13.76 30.73
C MET A 88 -0.79 -13.62 29.90
N ALA A 89 0.40 -13.70 30.52
CA ALA A 89 1.69 -13.43 29.91
C ALA A 89 1.90 -14.20 28.59
N GLU A 90 1.68 -15.52 28.57
CA GLU A 90 1.87 -16.35 27.36
C GLU A 90 0.97 -15.90 26.19
N CYS A 91 -0.22 -15.38 26.50
CA CYS A 91 -1.22 -15.01 25.51
C CYS A 91 -0.92 -13.62 24.94
N ARG A 92 -0.47 -12.71 25.81
CA ARG A 92 0.04 -11.39 25.42
C ARG A 92 1.36 -11.51 24.66
N GLN A 93 2.21 -12.48 25.01
CA GLN A 93 3.51 -12.70 24.36
C GLN A 93 3.38 -12.94 22.85
N LYS A 94 2.32 -13.64 22.42
CA LYS A 94 2.02 -13.88 20.99
C LYS A 94 1.72 -12.59 20.23
N GLU A 95 1.26 -11.56 20.93
CA GLU A 95 0.90 -10.26 20.39
C GLU A 95 1.85 -9.13 20.84
N ASN A 96 3.05 -9.47 21.36
CA ASN A 96 4.04 -8.47 21.79
C ASN A 96 4.32 -7.43 20.71
N ARG A 97 4.47 -7.87 19.45
CA ARG A 97 4.69 -6.96 18.33
C ARG A 97 3.50 -6.01 18.12
N SER A 98 2.27 -6.47 18.33
CA SER A 98 1.08 -5.62 18.23
C SER A 98 1.01 -4.61 19.37
N PHE A 99 1.37 -5.01 20.59
CA PHE A 99 1.48 -4.09 21.72
C PHE A 99 2.55 -3.02 21.50
N ASP A 100 3.73 -3.42 20.99
CA ASP A 100 4.82 -2.47 20.75
C ASP A 100 4.46 -1.50 19.63
N LEU A 101 3.86 -1.98 18.54
CA LEU A 101 3.37 -1.12 17.46
C LEU A 101 2.29 -0.14 17.95
N LEU A 102 1.36 -0.58 18.81
CA LEU A 102 0.37 0.30 19.40
C LEU A 102 1.02 1.45 20.17
N LYS A 103 2.06 1.16 20.98
CA LYS A 103 2.82 2.20 21.70
C LYS A 103 3.51 3.17 20.74
N GLU A 104 4.08 2.69 19.63
CA GLU A 104 4.68 3.57 18.63
C GLU A 104 3.63 4.53 18.04
N ILE A 105 2.43 4.03 17.70
CA ILE A 105 1.33 4.86 17.17
C ILE A 105 0.86 5.90 18.19
N GLU A 106 0.74 5.53 19.46
CA GLU A 106 0.33 6.44 20.54
C GLU A 106 1.33 7.59 20.76
N LYS A 107 2.62 7.35 20.50
CA LYS A 107 3.67 8.38 20.59
C LYS A 107 3.65 9.37 19.40
N LYS A 108 3.15 8.96 18.22
CA LYS A 108 3.20 9.77 16.99
C LYS A 108 2.79 11.25 17.16
N PRO A 109 1.66 11.59 17.82
CA PRO A 109 1.21 12.98 17.92
C PRO A 109 2.23 13.91 18.60
N ASP A 110 2.83 13.47 19.70
CA ASP A 110 3.77 14.27 20.47
C ASP A 110 5.08 14.48 19.71
N TYR A 111 5.65 13.41 19.14
CA TYR A 111 6.89 13.49 18.37
C TYR A 111 6.70 14.25 17.06
N TRP A 112 5.55 14.11 16.39
CA TRP A 112 5.24 14.89 15.21
C TRP A 112 5.17 16.39 15.51
N LYS A 113 4.50 16.76 16.61
CA LYS A 113 4.44 18.15 17.07
C LYS A 113 5.84 18.71 17.28
N ASN A 114 6.69 18.00 18.04
CA ASN A 114 8.08 18.43 18.31
C ASN A 114 8.90 18.57 17.01
N LEU A 115 8.78 17.61 16.09
CA LEU A 115 9.47 17.65 14.79
C LEU A 115 9.05 18.89 13.98
N GLN A 116 7.75 19.22 13.95
CA GLN A 116 7.25 20.40 13.25
C GLN A 116 7.69 21.71 13.92
N GLU A 117 7.73 21.76 15.26
CA GLU A 117 8.23 22.92 16.01
C GLU A 117 9.72 23.16 15.71
N ILE A 118 10.56 22.13 15.78
CA ILE A 118 11.99 22.21 15.42
C ILE A 118 12.16 22.66 13.98
N LYS A 119 11.42 22.06 13.03
CA LYS A 119 11.49 22.43 11.62
C LYS A 119 11.13 23.90 11.38
N ARG A 120 10.13 24.43 12.11
CA ARG A 120 9.64 25.81 11.98
C ARG A 120 10.55 26.83 12.66
N GLU A 121 11.04 26.51 13.85
CA GLU A 121 11.76 27.45 14.71
C GLU A 121 13.28 27.42 14.50
N MET A 122 13.80 26.31 13.97
CA MET A 122 15.23 26.12 13.72
C MET A 122 15.48 25.91 12.21
N SER A 123 15.49 24.67 11.74
CA SER A 123 15.71 24.35 10.34
C SER A 123 15.24 22.94 9.97
N LEU A 124 15.14 22.68 8.66
CA LEU A 124 14.94 21.34 8.12
C LEU A 124 16.00 20.35 8.60
N LYS A 125 17.27 20.79 8.62
CA LYS A 125 18.40 19.96 9.02
C LYS A 125 18.33 19.59 10.50
N ASP A 126 17.91 20.51 11.36
CA ASP A 126 17.74 20.24 12.80
C ASP A 126 16.59 19.26 13.03
N ALA A 127 15.51 19.35 12.24
CA ALA A 127 14.43 18.36 12.29
C ALA A 127 14.89 16.95 11.86
N LEU A 128 15.77 16.87 10.86
CA LEU A 128 16.39 15.59 10.47
C LEU A 128 17.30 15.03 11.56
N VAL A 129 18.08 15.88 12.25
CA VAL A 129 18.89 15.46 13.42
C VAL A 129 17.98 14.95 14.53
N TYR A 130 16.91 15.67 14.85
CA TYR A 130 15.93 15.22 15.84
C TYR A 130 15.35 13.84 15.49
N TRP A 131 14.98 13.62 14.21
CA TRP A 131 14.55 12.30 13.76
C TRP A 131 15.60 11.21 14.06
N THR A 132 16.88 11.46 13.80
CA THR A 132 17.93 10.46 14.09
C THR A 132 18.05 10.12 15.56
N GLU A 133 17.71 11.05 16.46
CA GLU A 133 17.73 10.82 17.92
C GLU A 133 16.55 9.97 18.39
N ILE A 134 15.41 10.04 17.70
CA ILE A 134 14.15 9.38 18.12
C ILE A 134 13.79 8.17 17.26
N ALA A 135 14.48 7.91 16.14
CA ALA A 135 14.09 6.89 15.17
C ALA A 135 13.92 5.49 15.81
N SER A 136 14.72 5.17 16.83
CA SER A 136 14.61 3.90 17.57
C SER A 136 13.27 3.70 18.29
N GLU A 137 12.54 4.78 18.58
CA GLU A 137 11.21 4.74 19.19
C GLU A 137 10.10 4.35 18.20
N PHE A 138 10.39 4.32 16.89
CA PHE A 138 9.45 4.05 15.80
C PHE A 138 9.95 2.91 14.89
N LYS A 139 10.73 1.99 15.45
CA LYS A 139 11.43 0.95 14.68
C LYS A 139 10.46 0.07 13.91
N ILE A 140 9.34 -0.33 14.50
CA ILE A 140 8.38 -1.23 13.83
C ILE A 140 7.71 -0.49 12.67
N LEU A 141 7.21 0.72 12.88
CA LEU A 141 6.63 1.53 11.79
C LEU A 141 7.64 1.80 10.68
N GLU A 142 8.89 2.04 11.05
CA GLU A 142 9.97 2.24 10.08
C GLU A 142 10.21 0.99 9.21
N GLU A 143 10.23 -0.19 9.82
CA GLU A 143 10.35 -1.48 9.13
C GLU A 143 9.16 -1.74 8.19
N GLU A 144 7.93 -1.42 8.61
CA GLU A 144 6.74 -1.61 7.77
C GLU A 144 6.72 -0.65 6.58
N GLU A 145 7.10 0.61 6.75
CA GLU A 145 7.24 1.54 5.61
C GLU A 145 8.34 1.10 4.64
N GLN A 146 9.46 0.54 5.13
CA GLN A 146 10.50 0.00 4.25
C GLN A 146 10.02 -1.22 3.45
N LYS A 147 9.23 -2.10 4.07
CA LYS A 147 8.61 -3.22 3.36
C LYS A 147 7.63 -2.71 2.31
N TYR A 148 6.84 -1.70 2.64
CA TYR A 148 5.89 -1.09 1.71
C TYR A 148 6.63 -0.48 0.50
N ASP A 149 7.66 0.31 0.74
CA ASP A 149 8.47 0.90 -0.33
C ASP A 149 9.08 -0.21 -1.21
N SER A 150 9.57 -1.30 -0.61
CA SER A 150 10.11 -2.46 -1.34
C SER A 150 9.04 -3.20 -2.17
N ALA A 151 7.81 -3.28 -1.68
CA ALA A 151 6.69 -3.87 -2.40
C ALA A 151 6.28 -2.99 -3.59
N MET A 152 6.19 -1.69 -3.38
CA MET A 152 5.89 -0.70 -4.43
C MET A 152 6.93 -0.75 -5.56
N GLU A 153 8.21 -0.86 -5.24
CA GLU A 153 9.26 -0.97 -6.26
C GLU A 153 9.17 -2.26 -7.09
N LYS A 154 8.63 -3.35 -6.53
CA LYS A 154 8.37 -4.58 -7.30
C LYS A 154 7.16 -4.45 -8.22
N LEU A 155 6.16 -3.67 -7.81
CA LEU A 155 4.94 -3.48 -8.58
C LEU A 155 5.15 -2.52 -9.75
N LYS A 156 5.86 -1.41 -9.53
CA LYS A 156 6.11 -0.37 -10.53
C LYS A 156 6.68 -0.97 -11.82
N LEU A 157 6.12 -0.53 -12.94
CA LEU A 157 6.67 -0.86 -14.25
C LEU A 157 8.02 -0.18 -14.42
N THR A 158 8.98 -0.92 -14.94
CA THR A 158 10.24 -0.38 -15.44
C THR A 158 9.99 0.52 -16.66
N LYS A 159 11.00 1.30 -17.04
CA LYS A 159 10.93 2.12 -18.26
C LYS A 159 10.68 1.26 -19.50
N GLU A 160 11.34 0.09 -19.60
CA GLU A 160 11.17 -0.84 -20.71
C GLU A 160 9.75 -1.43 -20.76
N GLU A 161 9.20 -1.82 -19.61
CA GLU A 161 7.82 -2.31 -19.52
C GLU A 161 6.79 -1.23 -19.86
N THR A 162 7.06 0.02 -19.47
CA THR A 162 6.21 1.17 -19.82
C THR A 162 6.20 1.41 -21.33
N GLU A 163 7.38 1.44 -21.97
CA GLU A 163 7.50 1.55 -23.43
C GLU A 163 6.85 0.35 -24.13
N ARG A 164 6.99 -0.86 -23.57
CA ARG A 164 6.34 -2.07 -24.08
C ARG A 164 4.82 -1.96 -24.03
N LYS A 165 4.27 -1.48 -22.91
CA LYS A 165 2.83 -1.23 -22.70
C LYS A 165 2.28 -0.28 -23.76
N GLU A 166 2.94 0.86 -23.97
CA GLU A 166 2.54 1.85 -24.98
C GLU A 166 2.55 1.28 -26.40
N ASN A 167 3.60 0.51 -26.74
CA ASN A 167 3.71 -0.15 -28.03
C ASN A 167 2.61 -1.20 -28.25
N LEU A 168 2.32 -2.04 -27.23
CA LEU A 168 1.26 -3.05 -27.31
C LEU A 168 -0.10 -2.39 -27.53
N ASP A 169 -0.44 -1.36 -26.75
CA ASP A 169 -1.69 -0.60 -26.89
C ASP A 169 -1.82 0.02 -28.29
N ALA A 170 -0.75 0.64 -28.80
CA ALA A 170 -0.74 1.20 -30.15
C ALA A 170 -0.94 0.14 -31.24
N GLU A 171 -0.27 -1.01 -31.14
CA GLU A 171 -0.41 -2.11 -32.09
C GLU A 171 -1.82 -2.72 -32.06
N ILE A 172 -2.37 -2.94 -30.88
CA ILE A 172 -3.72 -3.50 -30.68
C ILE A 172 -4.76 -2.53 -31.26
N ARG A 173 -4.66 -1.23 -30.98
CA ARG A 173 -5.56 -0.20 -31.55
C ARG A 173 -5.47 -0.14 -33.07
N LYS A 174 -4.25 -0.21 -33.63
CA LYS A 174 -4.05 -0.23 -35.08
C LYS A 174 -4.67 -1.48 -35.72
N GLN A 175 -4.53 -2.65 -35.09
CA GLN A 175 -5.17 -3.87 -35.57
C GLN A 175 -6.69 -3.77 -35.47
N ASP A 176 -7.24 -3.27 -34.36
CA ASP A 176 -8.68 -3.04 -34.22
C ASP A 176 -9.23 -2.18 -35.36
N GLN A 177 -8.57 -1.05 -35.63
CA GLN A 177 -8.95 -0.16 -36.71
C GLN A 177 -8.89 -0.87 -38.06
N THR A 178 -7.81 -1.59 -38.35
CA THR A 178 -7.65 -2.35 -39.61
C THR A 178 -8.74 -3.42 -39.77
N CYS A 179 -9.07 -4.13 -38.69
CA CYS A 179 -10.17 -5.10 -38.70
C CYS A 179 -11.50 -4.40 -39.00
N LYS A 180 -11.79 -3.28 -38.33
CA LYS A 180 -13.04 -2.54 -38.44
C LYS A 180 -13.25 -1.84 -39.78
N THR A 181 -12.19 -1.27 -40.36
CA THR A 181 -12.28 -0.43 -41.56
C THR A 181 -11.94 -1.16 -42.85
N THR A 182 -11.27 -2.31 -42.76
CA THR A 182 -10.80 -3.04 -43.95
C THR A 182 -11.36 -4.45 -43.97
N LYS A 183 -10.95 -5.33 -43.04
CA LYS A 183 -11.29 -6.77 -43.11
C LYS A 183 -12.77 -7.07 -42.85
N CYS A 184 -13.39 -6.35 -41.92
CA CYS A 184 -14.78 -6.53 -41.49
C CYS A 184 -15.68 -5.36 -41.91
N ALA A 185 -15.22 -4.55 -42.87
CA ALA A 185 -15.95 -3.36 -43.32
C ALA A 185 -17.32 -3.70 -43.92
N GLY A 186 -17.41 -4.82 -44.67
CA GLY A 186 -18.65 -5.30 -45.26
C GLY A 186 -19.70 -5.66 -44.21
N GLN A 187 -19.32 -6.42 -43.17
CA GLN A 187 -20.20 -6.76 -42.05
C GLN A 187 -20.59 -5.51 -41.26
N ARG A 188 -19.66 -4.57 -41.06
CA ARG A 188 -19.97 -3.27 -40.43
C ARG A 188 -21.01 -2.48 -41.22
N GLN A 189 -20.91 -2.47 -42.55
CA GLN A 189 -21.88 -1.81 -43.40
C GLN A 189 -23.24 -2.51 -43.38
N ALA A 190 -23.27 -3.85 -43.28
CA ALA A 190 -24.50 -4.61 -43.12
C ALA A 190 -25.27 -4.24 -41.85
N ILE A 191 -24.58 -3.99 -40.72
CA ILE A 191 -25.21 -3.48 -39.49
C ILE A 191 -25.88 -2.13 -39.76
N LEU A 192 -25.19 -1.21 -40.44
CA LEU A 192 -25.68 0.14 -40.68
C LEU A 192 -26.85 0.18 -41.68
N ALA A 193 -26.93 -0.80 -42.58
CA ALA A 193 -27.98 -0.91 -43.59
C ALA A 193 -29.21 -1.70 -43.11
N ALA A 194 -29.12 -2.41 -41.98
CA ALA A 194 -30.22 -3.20 -41.44
C ALA A 194 -31.36 -2.29 -40.93
N VAL A 195 -32.57 -2.51 -41.46
CA VAL A 195 -33.77 -1.71 -41.10
C VAL A 195 -34.62 -2.45 -40.06
N LYS A 196 -34.56 -3.79 -40.03
CA LYS A 196 -35.29 -4.61 -39.07
C LYS A 196 -34.39 -5.00 -37.89
N PRO A 197 -34.92 -5.06 -36.66
CA PRO A 197 -34.14 -5.45 -35.48
C PRO A 197 -33.49 -6.83 -35.59
N GLU A 198 -34.21 -7.82 -36.14
CA GLU A 198 -33.72 -9.19 -36.32
C GLU A 198 -32.49 -9.23 -37.25
N ASP A 199 -32.56 -8.53 -38.39
CA ASP A 199 -31.47 -8.41 -39.34
C ASP A 199 -30.26 -7.66 -38.74
N GLN A 200 -30.51 -6.68 -37.86
CA GLN A 200 -29.48 -5.92 -37.18
C GLN A 200 -28.71 -6.77 -36.15
N VAL A 201 -29.41 -7.64 -35.41
CA VAL A 201 -28.79 -8.59 -34.48
C VAL A 201 -27.90 -9.57 -35.24
N SER A 202 -28.42 -10.21 -36.30
CA SER A 202 -27.62 -11.14 -37.10
C SER A 202 -26.44 -10.46 -37.80
N ALA A 203 -26.59 -9.22 -38.27
CA ALA A 203 -25.46 -8.47 -38.83
C ALA A 203 -24.40 -8.12 -37.77
N ALA A 204 -24.83 -7.83 -36.53
CA ALA A 204 -23.92 -7.57 -35.42
C ALA A 204 -23.12 -8.82 -35.03
N GLU A 205 -23.78 -9.98 -34.92
CA GLU A 205 -23.11 -11.26 -34.65
C GLU A 205 -22.03 -11.57 -35.69
N ASN A 206 -22.37 -11.45 -36.98
CA ASN A 206 -21.42 -11.67 -38.07
C ASN A 206 -20.22 -10.70 -38.02
N PHE A 207 -20.45 -9.44 -37.65
CA PHE A 207 -19.37 -8.47 -37.45
C PHE A 207 -18.49 -8.85 -36.25
N PHE A 208 -19.07 -9.25 -35.13
CA PHE A 208 -18.32 -9.69 -33.95
C PHE A 208 -17.47 -10.93 -34.25
N GLU A 209 -18.00 -11.91 -34.97
CA GLU A 209 -17.24 -13.09 -35.40
C GLU A 209 -16.06 -12.71 -36.30
N CYS A 210 -16.28 -11.83 -37.29
CA CYS A 210 -15.22 -11.32 -38.13
C CYS A 210 -14.13 -10.59 -37.32
N MET A 211 -14.53 -9.72 -36.39
CA MET A 211 -13.61 -8.99 -35.52
C MET A 211 -12.79 -9.94 -34.64
N LYS A 212 -13.43 -10.97 -34.08
CA LYS A 212 -12.79 -12.00 -33.25
C LYS A 212 -11.72 -12.74 -34.02
N GLU A 213 -12.02 -13.24 -35.23
CA GLU A 213 -11.02 -13.96 -36.03
C GLU A 213 -9.92 -13.01 -36.53
N CYS A 214 -10.26 -11.78 -36.89
CA CYS A 214 -9.29 -10.78 -37.33
C CYS A 214 -8.27 -10.38 -36.24
N LYS A 215 -8.71 -10.34 -34.98
CA LYS A 215 -7.88 -9.97 -33.82
C LYS A 215 -7.18 -11.14 -33.15
N LYS A 216 -7.49 -12.37 -33.53
CA LYS A 216 -6.96 -13.59 -32.91
C LYS A 216 -5.44 -13.62 -32.80
N SER A 217 -4.72 -13.06 -33.78
CA SER A 217 -3.26 -12.96 -33.75
C SER A 217 -2.72 -11.99 -32.67
N MET A 218 -3.57 -11.13 -32.12
CA MET A 218 -3.23 -10.18 -31.06
C MET A 218 -3.57 -10.71 -29.65
N ASN A 219 -4.17 -11.89 -29.51
CA ASN A 219 -4.63 -12.38 -28.20
C ASN A 219 -3.50 -12.42 -27.15
N ASP A 220 -2.30 -12.85 -27.53
CA ASP A 220 -1.17 -12.88 -26.59
C ASP A 220 -0.67 -11.48 -26.24
N LYS A 221 -0.72 -10.53 -27.19
CA LYS A 221 -0.38 -9.13 -26.96
C LYS A 221 -1.38 -8.43 -26.06
N VAL A 222 -2.67 -8.74 -26.22
CA VAL A 222 -3.74 -8.25 -25.33
C VAL A 222 -3.52 -8.78 -23.92
N ARG A 223 -3.25 -10.09 -23.77
CA ARG A 223 -2.95 -10.68 -22.46
C ARG A 223 -1.71 -10.04 -21.80
N GLU A 224 -0.66 -9.77 -22.58
CA GLU A 224 0.54 -9.09 -22.11
C GLU A 224 0.24 -7.66 -21.65
N LEU A 225 -0.55 -6.91 -22.43
CA LEU A 225 -0.99 -5.55 -22.07
C LEU A 225 -1.83 -5.56 -20.79
N ASP A 226 -2.78 -6.50 -20.68
CA ASP A 226 -3.66 -6.63 -19.52
C ASP A 226 -2.85 -6.86 -18.23
N LYS A 227 -1.83 -7.72 -18.27
CA LYS A 227 -0.90 -7.94 -17.13
C LYS A 227 -0.16 -6.67 -16.71
N LEU A 228 0.28 -5.86 -17.67
CA LEU A 228 1.00 -4.61 -17.39
C LEU A 228 0.06 -3.57 -16.76
N LEU A 229 -1.18 -3.47 -17.26
CA LEU A 229 -2.21 -2.60 -16.69
C LEU A 229 -2.63 -3.04 -15.29
N GLU A 230 -2.81 -4.35 -15.08
CA GLU A 230 -3.16 -4.92 -13.78
C GLU A 230 -2.10 -4.59 -12.71
N ARG A 231 -0.81 -4.59 -13.06
CA ARG A 231 0.26 -4.13 -12.16
C ARG A 231 0.14 -2.65 -11.80
N GLU A 232 -0.31 -1.79 -12.70
CA GLU A 232 -0.56 -0.38 -12.38
C GLU A 232 -1.77 -0.22 -11.46
N ASP A 233 -2.82 -1.02 -11.66
CA ASP A 233 -3.98 -1.07 -10.76
C ASP A 233 -3.57 -1.54 -9.36
N TYR A 234 -2.67 -2.52 -9.25
CA TYR A 234 -2.09 -2.95 -7.98
C TYR A 234 -1.31 -1.85 -7.26
N VAL A 235 -0.56 -1.02 -7.99
CA VAL A 235 0.12 0.17 -7.42
C VAL A 235 -0.91 1.15 -6.86
N ALA A 236 -1.96 1.47 -7.63
CA ALA A 236 -2.99 2.40 -7.19
C ALA A 236 -3.73 1.89 -5.94
N ASN A 237 -4.11 0.61 -5.93
CA ASN A 237 -4.76 -0.02 -4.78
C ASN A 237 -3.85 -0.04 -3.54
N MET A 238 -2.55 -0.33 -3.70
CA MET A 238 -1.58 -0.26 -2.61
C MET A 238 -1.51 1.14 -1.97
N GLU A 239 -1.48 2.18 -2.80
CA GLU A 239 -1.46 3.57 -2.33
C GLU A 239 -2.74 3.96 -1.60
N GLU A 240 -3.89 3.57 -2.17
CA GLU A 240 -5.22 3.80 -1.57
C GLU A 240 -5.31 3.11 -0.20
N VAL A 241 -5.08 1.79 -0.14
CA VAL A 241 -5.16 1.01 1.10
C VAL A 241 -4.19 1.55 2.16
N ARG A 242 -2.96 1.91 1.80
CA ARG A 242 -2.00 2.49 2.74
C ARG A 242 -2.52 3.81 3.31
N SER A 243 -3.11 4.66 2.47
CA SER A 243 -3.55 6.00 2.85
C SER A 243 -4.86 6.02 3.63
N GLU A 244 -5.80 5.14 3.30
CA GLU A 244 -7.14 5.10 3.88
C GLU A 244 -7.24 4.12 5.05
N VAL A 245 -6.53 2.99 4.99
CA VAL A 245 -6.64 1.90 5.95
C VAL A 245 -5.41 1.84 6.85
N SER A 246 -4.29 1.30 6.36
CA SER A 246 -3.00 1.31 7.06
C SER A 246 -1.88 0.73 6.18
N VAL A 247 -0.62 0.97 6.57
CA VAL A 247 0.54 0.31 5.96
C VAL A 247 0.53 -1.21 6.13
N LEU A 248 -0.03 -1.72 7.23
CA LEU A 248 -0.13 -3.17 7.47
C LEU A 248 -1.09 -3.84 6.49
N GLU A 249 -2.25 -3.21 6.27
CA GLU A 249 -3.27 -3.74 5.35
C GLU A 249 -2.80 -3.65 3.89
N ALA A 250 -2.05 -2.61 3.53
CA ALA A 250 -1.42 -2.53 2.22
C ALA A 250 -0.40 -3.68 2.04
N LEU A 251 0.42 -3.97 3.05
CA LEU A 251 1.35 -5.09 3.00
C LEU A 251 0.65 -6.45 2.93
N GLN A 252 -0.47 -6.61 3.63
CA GLN A 252 -1.29 -7.81 3.51
C GLN A 252 -1.87 -7.96 2.10
N TYR A 253 -2.40 -6.89 1.52
CA TYR A 253 -2.87 -6.87 0.14
C TYR A 253 -1.75 -7.28 -0.83
N PHE A 254 -0.53 -6.75 -0.63
CA PHE A 254 0.62 -7.15 -1.42
C PHE A 254 0.91 -8.66 -1.31
N ASP A 255 0.88 -9.23 -0.11
CA ASP A 255 1.09 -10.66 0.10
C ASP A 255 0.03 -11.52 -0.61
N GLU A 256 -1.20 -11.04 -0.72
CA GLU A 256 -2.30 -11.71 -1.44
C GLU A 256 -2.06 -11.72 -2.96
N ILE A 257 -1.62 -10.59 -3.54
CA ILE A 257 -1.39 -10.48 -5.00
C ILE A 257 0.00 -10.95 -5.44
N LYS A 258 0.94 -11.18 -4.51
CA LYS A 258 2.32 -11.55 -4.82
C LYS A 258 2.42 -12.85 -5.62
N ALA A 259 1.50 -13.78 -5.40
CA ALA A 259 1.44 -15.03 -6.17
C ALA A 259 1.15 -14.77 -7.67
N ASP A 260 0.33 -13.78 -7.98
CA ASP A 260 0.00 -13.41 -9.37
C ASP A 260 1.19 -12.74 -10.07
N LEU A 261 2.04 -12.03 -9.31
CA LEU A 261 3.28 -11.44 -9.80
C LEU A 261 4.37 -12.49 -10.08
N GLU A 262 4.45 -13.57 -9.29
CA GLU A 262 5.44 -14.64 -9.47
C GLU A 262 5.10 -15.60 -10.63
N LEU A 263 3.86 -15.54 -11.12
CA LEU A 263 3.37 -16.28 -12.29
C LEU A 263 3.38 -15.44 -13.58
N ALA A 264 3.78 -14.17 -13.50
CA ALA A 264 3.77 -13.21 -14.61
C ALA A 264 4.97 -13.36 -15.54
#